data_AF-A0A519Y3T5-F1
#
_entry.id   AF-A0A519Y3T5-F1
#
_cell.length_a   1.000
_cell.length_b   1.000
_cell.length_c   1.000
_cell.angle_alpha   90.00
_cell.angle_beta   90.00
_cell.angle_gamma   90.00
#
_symmetry.space_group_name_H-M   'P 1'
#
loop_
_entity.id
_entity.type
_entity.pdbx_description
1 polymer ?
#
loop_
_entity_poly.entity_id
_entity_poly.type
_entity_poly.pdbx_seq_one_letter_code
_entity_poly.pdbx_strand_id
1 'polypeptide(L)' 'LQHAPLKIEDKPKAKSASFQYQKLQDDLASKFATRVKLKVSQNGKGAIEIPFVSDDDLNRILELLDW' A
#
# COMPACT_ATOMS: atom_id res chain seq x y z
N LEU A 1 -30.88 -21.03 -29.70
CA LEU A 1 -30.94 -20.49 -28.33
C LEU A 1 -30.04 -21.31 -27.42
N GLN A 2 -28.85 -20.81 -27.07
CA GLN A 2 -28.14 -21.21 -25.86
C GLN A 2 -27.42 -19.96 -25.35
N HIS A 3 -27.94 -19.39 -24.26
CA HIS A 3 -27.38 -18.21 -23.61
C HIS A 3 -26.11 -18.61 -22.85
N ALA A 4 -24.98 -17.99 -23.16
CA ALA A 4 -23.80 -18.04 -22.31
C ALA A 4 -24.05 -17.16 -21.06
N PRO A 5 -23.74 -17.63 -19.84
CA PRO A 5 -23.91 -16.80 -18.66
C PRO A 5 -22.85 -15.69 -18.64
N LEU A 6 -23.33 -14.45 -18.59
CA LEU A 6 -22.54 -13.26 -18.36
C LEU A 6 -21.79 -13.42 -17.03
N LYS A 7 -20.46 -13.44 -17.10
CA LYS A 7 -19.59 -13.35 -15.92
C LYS A 7 -19.67 -11.91 -15.40
N ILE A 8 -20.58 -11.67 -14.46
CA ILE A 8 -20.66 -10.40 -13.74
C ILE A 8 -19.42 -10.33 -12.84
N GLU A 9 -18.34 -9.72 -13.34
CA GLU A 9 -17.24 -9.25 -12.51
C GLU A 9 -17.68 -8.00 -11.76
N ASP A 10 -18.40 -8.21 -10.67
CA ASP A 10 -18.66 -7.19 -9.67
C ASP A 10 -17.34 -6.90 -8.92
N LYS A 11 -16.62 -5.83 -9.29
CA LYS A 11 -15.77 -5.09 -8.34
C LYS A 11 -15.71 -3.58 -8.62
N PRO A 12 -16.71 -2.80 -8.18
CA PRO A 12 -16.57 -1.34 -8.09
C PRO A 12 -15.88 -0.86 -6.80
N LYS A 13 -15.62 -1.72 -5.81
CA LYS A 13 -15.10 -1.29 -4.48
C LYS A 13 -13.57 -1.12 -4.37
N ALA A 14 -12.80 -1.51 -5.37
CA ALA A 14 -11.34 -1.43 -5.30
C ALA A 14 -10.80 0.00 -5.48
N LYS A 15 -11.44 0.84 -6.31
CA LYS A 15 -10.88 2.12 -6.74
C LYS A 15 -10.77 3.18 -5.63
N SER A 16 -11.75 3.24 -4.72
CA SER A 16 -11.75 4.23 -3.63
C SER A 16 -10.80 3.86 -2.50
N ALA A 17 -10.71 2.58 -2.14
CA ALA A 17 -9.74 2.09 -1.17
C ALA A 17 -8.31 2.27 -1.70
N SER A 18 -8.06 1.98 -2.98
CA SER A 18 -6.76 2.20 -3.63
C SER A 18 -6.26 3.65 -3.52
N PHE A 19 -7.14 4.65 -3.63
CA PHE A 19 -6.70 6.05 -3.55
C PHE A 19 -6.24 6.44 -2.14
N GLN A 20 -6.92 5.98 -1.10
CA GLN A 20 -6.51 6.25 0.28
C GLN A 20 -5.17 5.57 0.60
N TYR A 21 -4.98 4.34 0.12
CA TYR A 21 -3.72 3.61 0.28
C TYR A 21 -2.58 4.22 -0.54
N GLN A 22 -2.86 4.74 -1.74
CA GLN A 22 -1.88 5.46 -2.54
C GLN A 22 -1.43 6.73 -1.82
N LYS A 23 -2.37 7.53 -1.30
CA LYS A 23 -2.05 8.72 -0.53
C LYS A 23 -1.21 8.38 0.70
N LEU A 24 -1.58 7.35 1.45
CA LEU A 24 -0.79 6.88 2.59
C LEU A 24 0.63 6.47 2.17
N GLN A 25 0.77 5.76 1.04
CA GLN A 25 2.07 5.37 0.51
C GLN A 25 2.92 6.60 0.15
N ASP A 26 2.34 7.62 -0.49
CA ASP A 26 3.01 8.87 -0.83
C ASP A 26 3.41 9.69 0.42
N ASP A 27 2.53 9.76 1.42
CA ASP A 27 2.82 10.40 2.71
C ASP A 27 3.99 9.69 3.41
N LEU A 28 3.94 8.37 3.55
CA LEU A 28 5.02 7.58 4.16
C LEU A 28 6.32 7.73 3.35
N ALA A 29 6.24 7.69 2.02
CA ALA A 29 7.41 7.85 1.17
C ALA A 29 8.06 9.23 1.32
N SER A 30 7.25 10.27 1.45
CA SER A 30 7.71 11.64 1.70
C SER A 30 8.33 11.78 3.08
N LYS A 31 7.73 11.16 4.11
CA LYS A 31 8.26 11.18 5.49
C LYS A 31 9.62 10.51 5.59
N PHE A 32 9.76 9.30 5.05
CA PHE A 32 11.00 8.52 5.15
C PHE A 32 12.03 8.88 4.07
N ALA A 33 11.67 9.77 3.14
CA ALA A 33 12.45 10.10 1.95
C ALA A 33 12.90 8.85 1.15
N THR A 34 12.09 7.78 1.18
CA THR A 34 12.35 6.51 0.50
C THR A 34 11.04 5.91 -0.03
N ARG A 35 11.13 4.98 -0.97
CA ARG A 35 9.94 4.38 -1.59
C ARG A 35 9.29 3.36 -0.67
N VAL A 36 8.05 3.58 -0.25
CA VAL A 36 7.31 2.62 0.56
C VAL A 36 6.45 1.70 -0.31
N LYS A 37 6.39 0.41 0.02
CA LYS A 37 5.43 -0.53 -0.57
C LYS A 37 4.38 -0.89 0.45
N LEU A 38 3.11 -0.66 0.12
CA LEU A 38 1.98 -1.02 0.96
C LEU A 38 1.25 -2.22 0.35
N LYS A 39 1.18 -3.32 1.11
CA LYS A 39 0.40 -4.50 0.74
C LYS A 39 -0.79 -4.62 1.68
N VAL A 40 -2.00 -4.49 1.17
CA VAL A 40 -3.23 -4.68 1.95
C VAL A 40 -3.94 -5.93 1.46
N SER A 41 -4.17 -6.87 2.38
CA SER A 41 -4.95 -8.06 2.13
C SER A 41 -6.41 -7.83 2.50
N GLN A 42 -7.29 -8.62 1.89
CA GLN A 42 -8.68 -8.70 2.35
C GLN A 42 -8.67 -9.13 3.82
N ASN A 43 -9.54 -8.54 4.65
CA ASN A 43 -9.61 -8.70 6.11
C ASN A 43 -8.75 -7.75 6.97
N GLY A 44 -8.33 -6.60 6.44
CA GLY A 44 -7.70 -5.53 7.23
C GLY A 44 -6.25 -5.82 7.67
N LYS A 45 -5.71 -6.96 7.24
CA LYS A 45 -4.29 -7.30 7.43
C LYS A 45 -3.47 -6.66 6.32
N GLY A 46 -2.29 -6.17 6.65
CA GLY A 46 -1.38 -5.59 5.68
C GLY A 46 0.06 -5.60 6.13
N ALA A 47 0.95 -5.23 5.23
CA ALA A 47 2.37 -5.04 5.48
C ALA A 47 2.83 -3.74 4.83
N ILE A 48 3.71 -3.02 5.52
CA ILE A 48 4.43 -1.85 5.02
C ILE A 48 5.88 -2.30 4.89
N GLU A 49 6.43 -2.20 3.68
CA GLU A 49 7.84 -2.52 3.41
C GLU A 49 8.57 -1.21 3.04
N ILE A 50 9.61 -0.90 3.82
CA ILE A 50 10.45 0.28 3.62
C ILE A 50 11.86 -0.22 3.27
N PRO A 51 12.29 -0.15 2.00
CA PRO A 51 13.64 -0.51 1.61
C PRO A 51 14.60 0.56 2.12
N PHE A 52 15.70 0.11 2.72
CA PHE A 52 16.83 0.94 3.10
C PHE A 52 18.07 0.51 2.31
N VAL A 53 18.94 1.46 2.00
CA VAL A 53 20.15 1.21 1.18
C VAL A 53 21.44 1.16 1.99
N SER A 54 21.40 1.65 3.24
CA SER A 54 22.54 1.73 4.17
C SER A 54 22.06 1.64 5.61
N ASP A 55 22.99 1.42 6.54
CA ASP A 55 22.72 1.50 7.99
C ASP A 55 22.28 2.89 8.44
N ASP A 56 22.85 3.96 7.87
CA ASP A 56 22.42 5.35 8.10
C ASP A 56 20.94 5.57 7.74
N ASP A 57 20.51 5.06 6.59
CA ASP A 57 19.12 5.19 6.13
C ASP A 57 18.16 4.40 7.04
N LEU A 58 18.58 3.22 7.50
CA LEU A 58 17.84 2.45 8.50
C LEU A 58 17.72 3.22 9.82
N ASN A 59 18.82 3.77 10.34
CA ASN A 59 18.80 4.55 11.58
C ASN A 59 17.87 5.77 11.46
N ARG A 60 17.96 6.52 10.36
CA ARG A 60 17.06 7.65 10.08
C ARG A 60 15.59 7.22 10.07
N ILE A 61 15.27 6.09 9.43
CA ILE A 61 13.89 5.55 9.40
C ILE A 61 13.44 5.21 10.82
N LEU A 62 14.29 4.59 11.64
CA LEU A 62 13.98 4.25 13.03
C LEU A 62 13.74 5.51 13.89
N GLU A 63 14.55 6.55 13.73
CA GLU A 63 14.34 7.83 14.43
C GLU A 63 13.01 8.51 14.06
N LEU A 64 12.58 8.39 12.80
CA LEU A 64 11.30 8.92 12.34
C LEU A 64 10.08 8.11 12.82
N LEU A 65 10.28 6.87 13.27
CA LEU A 65 9.23 5.99 13.80
C LEU A 65 9.00 6.15 15.31
N ASP A 66 9.95 6.75 16.03
CA ASP A 66 9.78 7.11 17.43
C ASP A 66 8.75 8.25 17.52
N TRP A 67 7.49 7.86 17.73
CA TRP A 67 6.34 8.75 17.92
C TRP A 67 6.17 9.17 19.40
#